data_AF-D3TIB9-F1
#
_entry.id   AF-D3TIB9-F1
#
_cell.length_a   1.000
_cell.length_b   1.000
_cell.length_c   1.000
_cell.angle_alpha   90.00
_cell.angle_beta   90.00
_cell.angle_gamma   90.00
#
_symmetry.space_group_name_H-M   'P 1'
#
loop_
_entity.id
_entity.type
_entity.pdbx_description
1 polymer ?
#
loop_
_entity_poly.entity_id
_entity_poly.type
_entity_poly.pdbx_seq_one_letter_code
_entity_poly.pdbx_strand_id
1 'polypeptide(L)'
;SVILSDMCPSVSGITTKDAALSAELGMRALDLAVGCAASPHPVGDQGERHLNDSNSDPDENGVLKPGGHLVIKLLESEDVKEFSQICKPLFRKASWLRPKATRSSSREIYLICQD
;
A
#
# COMPACT_ATOMS: atom_id res chain seq x y z
N SER A 1 -0.29 6.05 15.89
CA SER A 1 1.05 5.77 15.30
C SER A 1 1.05 6.22 13.86
N VAL A 2 2.21 6.34 13.21
CA VAL A 2 2.29 6.62 11.77
C VAL A 2 3.27 5.65 11.12
N ILE A 3 2.88 5.07 9.99
CA ILE A 3 3.77 4.31 9.10
C ILE A 3 3.91 5.09 7.79
N LEU A 4 5.15 5.25 7.34
CA LEU A 4 5.48 5.85 6.06
C LEU A 4 6.18 4.80 5.19
N SER A 5 5.53 4.41 4.10
CA SER A 5 6.18 3.67 3.03
C SER A 5 6.84 4.65 2.06
N ASP A 6 8.17 4.65 2.05
CA ASP A 6 8.98 5.37 1.07
C ASP A 6 9.45 4.44 -0.08
N MET A 7 8.72 3.35 -0.32
CA MET A 7 9.06 2.39 -1.37
C MET A 7 8.83 3.01 -2.76
N CYS A 8 9.89 3.15 -3.55
CA CYS A 8 9.83 3.49 -4.97
C CYS A 8 10.67 2.45 -5.72
N PRO A 9 10.14 1.80 -6.77
CA PRO A 9 10.94 0.88 -7.57
C PRO A 9 11.99 1.65 -8.38
N SER A 10 13.02 0.94 -8.85
CA SER A 10 13.91 1.48 -9.87
C SER A 10 13.12 1.88 -11.11
N VAL A 11 13.14 3.17 -11.44
CA VAL A 11 12.34 3.75 -12.52
C VAL A 11 12.99 3.43 -13.87
N SER A 12 12.31 2.64 -14.70
CA SER A 12 12.78 2.25 -16.04
C SER A 12 12.59 3.34 -17.09
N GLY A 13 11.77 4.35 -16.78
CA GLY A 13 11.36 5.40 -17.70
C GLY A 13 10.07 5.08 -18.47
N ILE A 14 9.57 3.85 -18.35
CA ILE A 14 8.29 3.44 -18.92
C ILE A 14 7.19 3.74 -17.91
N THR A 15 6.48 4.84 -18.12
CA THR A 15 5.50 5.42 -17.19
C THR A 15 4.55 4.38 -16.57
N THR A 16 3.92 3.56 -17.41
CA THR A 16 2.94 2.55 -17.01
C THR A 16 3.59 1.43 -16.20
N LYS A 17 4.75 0.93 -16.65
CA LYS A 17 5.48 -0.12 -15.94
C LYS A 17 5.92 0.34 -14.55
N ASP A 18 6.49 1.53 -14.47
CA ASP A 18 7.00 2.08 -13.21
C ASP A 18 5.85 2.33 -12.22
N ALA A 19 4.70 2.81 -12.70
CA ALA A 19 3.52 3.00 -11.89
C ALA A 19 2.93 1.67 -11.37
N ALA A 20 2.85 0.64 -12.23
CA ALA A 20 2.38 -0.68 -11.83
C ALA A 20 3.26 -1.29 -10.73
N LEU A 21 4.59 -1.23 -10.89
CA LEU A 21 5.54 -1.71 -9.87
C LEU A 21 5.43 -0.90 -8.58
N SER A 22 5.23 0.42 -8.68
CA SER A 22 5.03 1.27 -7.52
C SER A 22 3.73 0.93 -6.78
N ALA A 23 2.66 0.61 -7.50
CA ALA A 23 1.39 0.17 -6.92
C ALA A 23 1.52 -1.19 -6.22
N GLU A 24 2.27 -2.14 -6.80
CA GLU A 24 2.54 -3.44 -6.17
C GLU A 24 3.27 -3.26 -4.83
N LEU A 25 4.32 -2.44 -4.80
CA LEU A 25 5.03 -2.11 -3.55
C LEU A 25 4.11 -1.40 -2.55
N GLY A 26 3.22 -0.52 -3.03
CA GLY A 26 2.19 0.11 -2.21
C GLY A 26 1.25 -0.90 -1.55
N MET A 27 0.82 -1.92 -2.29
CA MET A 27 -0.05 -2.98 -1.76
C MET A 27 0.65 -3.78 -0.66
N ARG A 28 1.90 -4.18 -0.89
CA ARG A 28 2.70 -4.87 0.13
C ARG A 28 2.89 -4.03 1.39
N ALA A 29 3.09 -2.71 1.22
CA ALA A 29 3.17 -1.81 2.37
C ALA A 29 1.87 -1.70 3.15
N LEU A 30 0.71 -1.75 2.47
CA LEU A 30 -0.60 -1.79 3.11
C LEU A 30 -0.79 -3.10 3.87
N ASP A 31 -0.47 -4.24 3.25
CA ASP A 31 -0.59 -5.57 3.87
C ASP A 31 0.28 -5.70 5.12
N LEU A 32 1.54 -5.23 5.07
CA LEU A 32 2.43 -5.21 6.22
C LEU A 32 1.92 -4.27 7.32
N ALA A 33 1.34 -3.13 6.94
CA ALA A 33 0.82 -2.17 7.90
C ALA A 33 -0.42 -2.70 8.62
N VAL A 34 -1.41 -3.24 7.90
CA VAL A 34 -2.73 -3.56 8.46
C VAL A 34 -2.87 -5.05 8.82
N GLY A 35 -2.10 -5.94 8.19
CA GLY A 35 -2.18 -7.39 8.34
C GLY A 35 -3.21 -8.03 7.40
N CYS A 36 -3.02 -9.32 7.08
CA CYS A 36 -3.82 -10.04 6.08
C CYS A 36 -5.31 -10.22 6.45
N ALA A 37 -5.68 -10.07 7.73
CA ALA A 37 -7.06 -10.25 8.19
C ALA A 37 -8.01 -9.09 7.83
N ALA A 38 -7.48 -7.93 7.43
CA ALA A 38 -8.26 -6.72 7.20
C ALA A 38 -8.47 -6.38 5.72
N SER A 39 -7.78 -7.03 4.77
CA SER A 39 -7.90 -6.69 3.34
C SER A 39 -9.28 -7.11 2.77
N PRO A 40 -10.01 -6.24 2.05
CA PRO A 40 -11.33 -6.58 1.47
C PRO A 40 -11.30 -7.52 0.26
N HIS A 41 -10.14 -8.06 -0.14
CA HIS A 41 -9.97 -8.77 -1.41
C HIS A 41 -9.54 -10.23 -1.21
N PRO A 42 -10.46 -11.21 -1.35
CA PRO A 42 -10.11 -12.59 -1.62
C PRO A 42 -9.80 -12.72 -3.12
N VAL A 43 -8.62 -12.31 -3.57
CA VAL A 43 -8.13 -12.69 -4.90
C VAL A 43 -7.38 -14.00 -4.74
N GLY A 44 -8.04 -15.06 -5.18
CA GLY A 44 -7.43 -16.38 -5.29
C GLY A 44 -6.31 -16.36 -6.31
N ASP A 45 -5.08 -16.48 -5.82
CA ASP A 45 -4.05 -17.25 -6.49
C ASP A 45 -3.76 -18.42 -5.56
N GLN A 46 -4.20 -19.62 -5.97
CA GLN A 46 -3.89 -20.86 -5.26
C GLN A 46 -2.42 -21.22 -5.52
N GLY A 47 -1.51 -20.46 -4.92
CA GLY A 47 -0.15 -20.91 -4.63
C GLY A 47 -0.20 -21.70 -3.33
N GLU A 48 0.02 -23.01 -3.43
CA GLU A 48 -0.07 -24.02 -2.38
C GLU A 48 0.48 -23.56 -1.01
N ARG A 49 -0.39 -23.01 -0.16
CA ARG A 49 -0.11 -22.94 1.28
C ARG A 49 -0.27 -24.35 1.84
N HIS A 50 0.87 -25.03 1.95
CA HIS A 50 1.04 -26.32 2.59
C HIS A 50 0.27 -26.33 3.93
N LEU A 51 -0.80 -27.13 3.99
CA LEU A 51 -1.57 -27.37 5.20
C LEU A 51 -0.70 -28.19 6.15
N ASN A 52 -0.01 -27.54 7.10
CA ASN A 52 0.43 -28.10 8.38
C ASN A 52 1.31 -27.07 9.12
N ASP A 53 0.73 -26.26 10.02
CA ASP A 53 1.12 -26.28 11.43
C ASP A 53 0.12 -25.47 12.27
N SER A 54 -0.29 -26.00 13.42
CA SER A 54 -1.27 -25.38 14.34
C SER A 54 -0.59 -24.41 15.31
N ASN A 55 0.24 -23.52 14.79
CA ASN A 55 0.70 -22.34 15.51
C ASN A 55 0.20 -21.13 14.72
N SER A 56 -0.78 -20.40 15.25
CA SER A 56 -1.15 -19.10 14.72
C SER A 56 0.10 -18.21 14.82
N ASP A 57 0.78 -17.98 13.69
CA ASP A 57 1.94 -17.09 13.64
C ASP A 57 1.51 -15.72 14.20
N PRO A 58 2.14 -15.22 15.29
CA PRO A 58 1.81 -13.91 15.85
C PRO A 58 2.10 -12.75 14.87
N ASP A 59 2.75 -13.05 13.74
CA ASP A 59 3.10 -12.15 12.64
C ASP A 59 1.95 -11.90 11.62
N GLU A 60 0.77 -12.51 11.76
CA GLU A 60 -0.39 -12.13 10.90
C GLU A 60 -1.01 -10.77 11.28
N ASN A 61 -0.62 -10.20 12.42
CA ASN A 61 -1.09 -8.90 12.87
C ASN A 61 -0.19 -7.78 12.31
N GLY A 62 -0.76 -6.87 11.52
CA GLY A 62 -0.01 -5.76 10.92
C GLY A 62 0.73 -4.90 11.93
N VAL A 63 1.81 -4.22 11.48
CA VAL A 63 2.66 -3.40 12.36
C VAL A 63 2.02 -2.05 12.76
N LEU A 64 0.90 -1.66 12.14
CA LEU A 64 0.18 -0.44 12.46
C LEU A 64 -0.70 -0.66 13.69
N LYS A 65 -0.42 0.10 14.76
CA LYS A 65 -1.28 0.12 15.94
C LYS A 65 -2.69 0.63 15.59
N PRO A 66 -3.76 0.14 16.26
CA PRO A 66 -5.11 0.67 16.12
C PRO A 66 -5.15 2.20 16.26
N GLY A 67 -5.96 2.88 15.45
CA GLY A 67 -5.97 4.35 15.37
C GLY A 67 -4.73 4.96 14.71
N GLY A 68 -3.96 4.15 13.98
CA GLY A 68 -2.77 4.58 13.27
C GLY A 68 -3.06 5.21 11.91
N HIS A 69 -2.08 5.95 11.39
CA HIS A 69 -2.12 6.52 10.06
C HIS A 69 -1.08 5.85 9.16
N LEU A 70 -1.40 5.74 7.87
CA LEU A 70 -0.52 5.18 6.87
C LEU A 70 -0.29 6.19 5.76
N VAL A 71 0.96 6.32 5.32
CA VAL A 71 1.34 7.18 4.20
C VAL A 71 2.15 6.35 3.23
N ILE A 72 1.74 6.29 1.95
CA ILE A 72 2.40 5.47 0.93
C ILE A 72 2.84 6.35 -0.23
N LYS A 73 4.13 6.32 -0.56
CA LYS A 73 4.68 6.90 -1.78
C LYS A 73 4.30 6.07 -3.00
N LEU A 74 3.80 6.73 -4.03
CA LEU A 74 3.35 6.12 -5.28
C LEU A 74 3.81 6.97 -6.48
N LEU A 75 3.85 6.36 -7.66
CA LEU A 75 3.98 7.07 -8.93
C LEU A 75 2.60 7.29 -9.55
N GLU A 76 2.26 8.53 -9.86
CA GLU A 76 0.98 8.94 -10.42
C GLU A 76 0.69 8.23 -11.75
N SER A 77 -0.45 7.57 -11.79
CA SER A 77 -1.08 6.96 -12.97
C SER A 77 -2.61 6.91 -12.78
N GLU A 78 -3.33 6.46 -13.80
CA GLU A 78 -4.79 6.25 -13.70
C GLU A 78 -5.11 5.09 -12.75
N ASP A 79 -4.41 3.97 -12.88
CA ASP A 79 -4.59 2.76 -12.07
C ASP A 79 -4.37 3.03 -10.57
N VAL A 80 -3.41 3.89 -10.23
CA VAL A 80 -3.10 4.24 -8.84
C VAL A 80 -4.24 5.01 -8.16
N LYS A 81 -5.14 5.66 -8.90
CA LYS A 81 -6.28 6.39 -8.30
C LYS A 81 -7.26 5.45 -7.59
N GLU A 82 -7.39 4.22 -8.09
CA GLU A 82 -8.25 3.19 -7.50
C GLU A 82 -7.71 2.68 -6.16
N PHE A 83 -6.40 2.82 -5.92
CA PHE A 83 -5.76 2.44 -4.66
C PHE A 83 -6.40 3.12 -3.44
N SER A 84 -6.89 4.36 -3.60
CA SER A 84 -7.60 5.06 -2.54
C SER A 84 -8.90 4.34 -2.11
N GLN A 85 -9.59 3.66 -3.04
CA GLN A 85 -10.82 2.92 -2.74
C GLN A 85 -10.54 1.67 -1.91
N ILE A 86 -9.38 1.04 -2.15
CA ILE A 86 -8.91 -0.11 -1.37
C ILE A 86 -8.62 0.29 0.08
N CYS A 87 -8.12 1.51 0.31
CA CYS A 87 -7.79 1.99 1.65
C CYS A 87 -8.99 2.56 2.43
N LYS A 88 -10.03 3.08 1.76
CA LYS A 88 -11.22 3.65 2.41
C LYS A 88 -11.93 2.76 3.44
N PRO A 89 -12.09 1.43 3.24
CA PRO A 89 -12.70 0.59 4.27
C PRO A 89 -11.79 0.38 5.49
N LEU A 90 -10.50 0.68 5.39
CA LEU A 90 -9.50 0.45 6.44
C LEU A 90 -9.20 1.70 7.27
N PHE A 91 -9.57 2.87 6.78
CA PHE A 91 -9.25 4.17 7.36
C PHE A 91 -10.42 5.13 7.21
N ARG A 92 -10.63 6.02 8.18
CA ARG A 92 -11.71 7.04 8.12
C ARG A 92 -11.58 8.00 6.94
N LYS A 93 -10.37 8.22 6.45
CA LYS A 93 -10.10 9.10 5.31
C LYS A 93 -8.88 8.63 4.51
N ALA A 94 -8.98 8.70 3.19
CA ALA A 94 -7.86 8.53 2.27
C ALA A 94 -7.76 9.75 1.33
N SER A 95 -6.59 10.37 1.22
CA SER A 95 -6.39 11.58 0.43
C SER A 95 -5.02 11.63 -0.25
N TRP A 96 -4.97 12.16 -1.46
CA TRP A 96 -3.74 12.33 -2.23
C TRP A 96 -3.02 13.63 -1.87
N LEU A 97 -1.68 13.57 -1.81
CA LEU A 97 -0.81 14.71 -1.62
C LEU A 97 0.35 14.65 -2.63
N ARG A 98 0.60 15.75 -3.35
CA ARG A 98 1.87 15.97 -4.04
C ARG A 98 2.73 16.93 -3.20
N PRO A 99 3.84 16.48 -2.61
CA PRO A 99 4.67 17.33 -1.77
C PRO A 99 5.27 18.51 -2.55
N LYS A 100 5.43 19.65 -1.87
CA LYS A 100 6.10 20.83 -2.46
C LYS A 100 7.56 20.57 -2.81
N ALA A 101 8.20 19.61 -2.16
CA ALA A 101 9.59 19.22 -2.39
C ALA A 101 9.76 18.31 -3.63
N THR A 102 8.67 17.78 -4.18
CA THR A 102 8.71 16.91 -5.35
C THR A 102 9.09 17.74 -6.59
N ARG A 103 10.11 17.29 -7.33
CA ARG A 103 10.54 17.92 -8.59
C ARG A 103 9.40 17.92 -9.61
N SER A 104 9.32 18.96 -10.44
CA SER A 104 8.27 19.08 -11.48
C SER A 104 8.22 17.91 -12.47
N SER A 105 9.37 17.30 -12.76
CA SER A 105 9.48 16.14 -13.66
C SER A 105 9.12 14.81 -12.99
N SER A 106 9.04 14.76 -11.65
CA SER A 106 8.71 13.53 -10.94
C SER A 106 7.20 13.35 -10.89
N ARG A 107 6.73 12.12 -11.08
CA ARG A 107 5.33 11.71 -10.90
C ARG A 107 5.02 11.25 -9.48
N GLU A 108 5.92 11.48 -8.54
CA GLU A 108 5.73 11.08 -7.15
C GLU A 108 4.53 11.78 -6.50
N ILE A 109 3.68 10.97 -5.87
CA ILE A 109 2.54 11.38 -5.05
C ILE A 109 2.49 10.51 -3.81
N TYR A 110 1.79 10.97 -2.78
CA TYR A 110 1.58 10.23 -1.54
C TYR A 110 0.09 10.01 -1.33
N LEU A 111 -0.30 8.77 -1.00
CA LEU A 111 -1.61 8.49 -0.43
C LEU A 111 -1.50 8.60 1.09
N ILE A 112 -2.34 9.44 1.68
CA ILE A 112 -2.44 9.63 3.13
C ILE A 112 -3.74 8.99 3.61
N CYS A 113 -3.60 7.97 4.43
CA CYS A 113 -4.66 7.21 5.07
C CYS A 113 -4.72 7.57 6.56
N GLN A 114 -5.84 8.14 7.00
CA GLN A 114 -6.06 8.62 8.35
C GLN A 114 -7.22 7.87 8.97
N ASP A 115 -6.98 7.19 10.09
CA ASP A 115 -8.04 6.82 11.04
C ASP A 115 -8.55 8.02 11.85
#